data_AF-A0A9D2HNY0-F1
#
_entry.id   AF-A0A9D2HNY0-F1
#
_cell.length_a   1.000
_cell.length_b   1.000
_cell.length_c   1.000
_cell.angle_alpha   90.00
_cell.angle_beta   90.00
_cell.angle_gamma   90.00
#
_symmetry.space_group_name_H-M   'P 1'
#
loop_
_entity.id
_entity.type
_entity.pdbx_description
1 polymer ?
#
loop_
_entity_poly.entity_id
_entity_poly.type
_entity_poly.pdbx_seq_one_letter_code
_entity_poly.pdbx_strand_id
1 'polypeptide(L)'
;TRFQIEFCFRDSKQFTGLNDCQARDLRKLDFAFNASLASVNIAKVMRQRYYPSLSIGLLKAYLSNIYMLKRIFSKSGMKPNRTFNAKLIKELFGIVAEAA
;
A
#
# COMPACT_ATOMS: atom_id res chain seq x y z
N THR A 1 25.01 -1.33 -3.59
CA THR A 1 25.76 -2.30 -2.75
C THR A 1 24.96 -3.59 -2.61
N ARG A 2 25.57 -4.73 -2.27
CA ARG A 2 24.90 -6.05 -2.12
C ARG A 2 23.60 -5.97 -1.30
N PHE A 3 23.64 -5.23 -0.20
CA PHE A 3 22.50 -5.02 0.70
C PHE A 3 21.27 -4.38 0.02
N GLN A 4 21.46 -3.46 -0.93
CA GLN A 4 20.33 -2.82 -1.62
C GLN A 4 19.54 -3.81 -2.50
N ILE A 5 20.21 -4.81 -3.04
CA ILE A 5 19.57 -5.87 -3.85
C ILE A 5 18.73 -6.78 -2.95
N GLU A 6 19.26 -7.16 -1.78
CA GLU A 6 18.53 -7.97 -0.79
C GLU A 6 17.24 -7.27 -0.32
N PHE A 7 17.31 -5.95 -0.06
CA PHE A 7 16.12 -5.15 0.25
C PHE A 7 15.08 -5.18 -0.88
N CYS A 8 15.51 -5.15 -2.14
CA CYS A 8 14.59 -5.24 -3.28
C CYS A 8 13.82 -6.56 -3.28
N PHE A 9 14.51 -7.69 -3.14
CA PHE A 9 13.87 -9.01 -3.11
C PHE A 9 12.99 -9.19 -1.89
N ARG A 10 13.41 -8.72 -0.71
CA ARG A 10 12.61 -8.81 0.52
C ARG A 10 11.31 -8.03 0.39
N ASP A 11 11.39 -6.77 -0.01
CA ASP A 11 10.22 -5.91 -0.15
C ASP A 11 9.29 -6.45 -1.25
N SER A 12 9.86 -7.01 -2.33
CA SER A 12 9.05 -7.58 -3.41
C SER A 12 8.26 -8.82 -2.97
N LYS A 13 8.91 -9.72 -2.21
CA LYS A 13 8.26 -10.91 -1.64
C LYS A 13 7.17 -10.53 -0.63
N GLN A 14 7.42 -9.54 0.22
CA GLN A 14 6.50 -9.19 1.31
C GLN A 14 5.33 -8.30 0.87
N PHE A 15 5.55 -7.40 -0.09
CA PHE A 15 4.60 -6.31 -0.35
C PHE A 15 4.06 -6.25 -1.78
N THR A 16 4.73 -6.85 -2.76
CA THR A 16 4.34 -6.75 -4.17
C THR A 16 4.18 -8.12 -4.85
N GLY A 17 4.13 -9.21 -4.08
CA GLY A 17 3.68 -10.52 -4.55
C GLY A 17 4.65 -11.28 -5.44
N LEU A 18 5.97 -11.15 -5.23
CA LEU A 18 6.98 -11.85 -6.05
C LEU A 18 6.76 -13.38 -6.07
N ASN A 19 6.23 -13.94 -4.99
CA ASN A 19 5.99 -15.38 -4.82
C ASN A 19 4.50 -15.75 -4.93
N ASP A 20 3.62 -14.81 -5.26
CA ASP A 20 2.17 -15.03 -5.21
C ASP A 20 1.64 -15.69 -6.49
N CYS A 21 2.38 -15.57 -7.60
CA CYS A 21 1.97 -16.13 -8.88
C CYS A 21 2.11 -17.66 -8.88
N GLN A 22 0.98 -18.35 -9.08
CA GLN A 22 0.91 -19.81 -9.18
C GLN A 22 0.66 -20.30 -10.62
N ALA A 23 0.91 -19.45 -11.61
CA ALA A 23 0.74 -19.81 -13.01
C ALA A 23 1.76 -20.90 -13.43
N ARG A 24 1.35 -21.77 -14.37
CA ARG A 24 2.24 -22.78 -14.97
C ARG A 24 2.81 -22.36 -16.32
N ASP A 25 2.33 -21.26 -16.87
CA ASP A 25 2.83 -20.68 -18.13
C ASP A 25 4.02 -19.76 -17.85
N LEU A 26 5.13 -19.99 -18.56
CA LEU A 26 6.38 -19.27 -18.35
C LEU A 26 6.26 -17.77 -18.60
N ARG A 27 5.46 -17.34 -19.59
CA ARG A 27 5.28 -15.91 -19.89
C ARG A 27 4.47 -15.22 -18.80
N LYS A 28 3.50 -15.91 -18.21
CA LYS A 28 2.74 -15.38 -17.06
C LYS A 28 3.61 -15.24 -15.82
N LEU A 29 4.51 -16.20 -15.57
CA LEU A 29 5.47 -16.12 -14.47
C LEU A 29 6.45 -14.97 -14.68
N ASP A 30 7.05 -14.85 -15.86
CA ASP A 30 7.97 -13.76 -16.21
C ASP A 30 7.31 -12.38 -16.03
N PHE A 31 6.09 -12.22 -16.55
CA PHE A 31 5.32 -11.00 -16.35
C PHE A 31 5.10 -10.70 -14.85
N ALA A 32 4.69 -11.69 -14.06
CA ALA A 32 4.41 -11.50 -12.63
C ALA A 32 5.67 -11.08 -11.85
N PHE A 33 6.82 -11.72 -12.13
CA PHE A 33 8.09 -11.36 -11.48
C PHE A 33 8.52 -9.94 -11.84
N ASN A 34 8.47 -9.58 -13.12
CA ASN A 34 8.82 -8.24 -13.59
C ASN A 34 7.88 -7.16 -13.03
N ALA A 35 6.57 -7.43 -13.00
CA ALA A 35 5.58 -6.53 -12.42
C ALA A 35 5.81 -6.33 -10.91
N SER A 36 6.17 -7.39 -10.19
CA SER A 36 6.47 -7.31 -8.76
C SER A 36 7.69 -6.42 -8.49
N LEU A 37 8.81 -6.66 -9.18
CA LEU A 37 10.03 -5.86 -9.03
C LEU A 37 9.83 -4.40 -9.46
N ALA A 38 9.10 -4.17 -10.56
CA ALA A 38 8.74 -2.82 -11.01
C ALA A 38 7.90 -2.08 -9.98
N SER A 39 6.97 -2.77 -9.32
CA SER A 39 6.12 -2.19 -8.26
C SER A 39 6.95 -1.69 -7.07
N VAL A 40 8.01 -2.40 -6.67
CA VAL A 40 8.93 -1.92 -5.61
C VAL A 40 9.66 -0.65 -6.04
N ASN A 41 10.10 -0.56 -7.30
CA ASN A 41 10.75 0.65 -7.80
C ASN A 41 9.79 1.85 -7.80
N ILE A 42 8.54 1.65 -8.23
CA ILE A 42 7.49 2.67 -8.14
C ILE A 42 7.25 3.08 -6.68
N ALA A 43 7.12 2.12 -5.77
CA ALA A 43 6.92 2.39 -4.35
C ALA A 43 8.06 3.21 -3.74
N LYS A 44 9.32 2.93 -4.12
CA LYS A 44 10.50 3.71 -3.69
C LYS A 44 10.44 5.15 -4.17
N VAL A 45 10.09 5.38 -5.44
CA VAL A 45 9.94 6.73 -6.01
C VAL A 45 8.78 7.48 -5.34
N MET A 46 7.63 6.82 -5.16
CA MET A 46 6.46 7.43 -4.49
C MET A 46 6.78 7.80 -3.05
N ARG A 47 7.46 6.90 -2.32
CA ARG A 47 7.94 7.16 -0.96
C ARG A 47 8.85 8.38 -0.93
N GLN A 48 9.87 8.42 -1.78
CA GLN A 48 10.82 9.53 -1.83
C GLN A 48 10.14 10.87 -2.13
N ARG A 49 9.14 10.87 -3.02
CA ARG A 49 8.49 12.11 -3.50
C ARG A 49 7.36 12.61 -2.59
N TYR A 50 6.59 11.71 -1.98
CA TYR A 50 5.33 12.08 -1.29
C TYR A 50 5.25 11.59 0.15
N TYR A 51 5.97 10.53 0.52
CA TYR A 51 5.82 9.86 1.82
C TYR A 51 7.18 9.45 2.43
N PRO A 52 8.13 10.38 2.60
CA PRO A 52 9.51 10.04 2.95
C PRO A 52 9.65 9.32 4.30
N SER A 53 8.73 9.60 5.23
CA SER A 53 8.68 9.00 6.57
C SER A 53 8.09 7.59 6.62
N LEU A 54 7.39 7.13 5.59
CA LEU A 54 6.74 5.81 5.59
C LEU A 54 7.72 4.72 5.15
N SER A 55 7.58 3.52 5.73
CA SER A 55 8.18 2.30 5.18
C SER A 55 7.42 1.84 3.92
N ILE A 56 8.02 0.98 3.10
CA ILE A 56 7.35 0.41 1.91
C ILE A 56 6.09 -0.38 2.31
N GLY A 57 6.17 -1.17 3.39
CA GLY A 57 5.02 -1.92 3.91
C GLY A 57 3.88 -1.01 4.37
N LEU A 58 4.18 0.07 5.10
CA LEU A 58 3.17 1.02 5.55
C LEU A 58 2.57 1.82 4.38
N LEU A 59 3.40 2.21 3.40
CA LEU A 59 2.93 2.83 2.15
C LEU A 59 1.96 1.90 1.41
N LYS A 60 2.29 0.62 1.27
CA LYS A 60 1.41 -0.39 0.64
C LYS A 60 0.08 -0.49 1.39
N ALA A 61 0.11 -0.60 2.71
CA ALA A 61 -1.09 -0.68 3.54
C ALA A 61 -1.96 0.58 3.38
N TYR A 62 -1.35 1.76 3.45
CA TYR A 62 -2.02 3.05 3.28
C TYR A 62 -2.73 3.16 1.92
N LEU A 63 -2.00 2.89 0.82
CA LEU A 63 -2.56 2.95 -0.53
C LEU A 63 -3.67 1.91 -0.75
N SER A 64 -3.48 0.69 -0.22
CA SER A 64 -4.48 -0.38 -0.30
C SER A 64 -5.77 0.00 0.45
N ASN A 65 -5.64 0.56 1.65
CA ASN A 65 -6.78 1.00 2.46
C ASN A 65 -7.55 2.13 1.78
N ILE A 66 -6.84 3.13 1.22
CA ILE A 66 -7.46 4.21 0.44
C ILE A 66 -8.22 3.63 -0.76
N TYR A 67 -7.60 2.70 -1.48
CA TYR A 67 -8.23 2.05 -2.62
C TYR A 67 -9.53 1.33 -2.24
N MET A 68 -9.48 0.53 -1.18
CA MET A 68 -10.64 -0.20 -0.68
C MET A 68 -11.75 0.74 -0.21
N LEU A 69 -11.41 1.79 0.55
CA LEU A 69 -12.39 2.79 1.00
C LEU A 69 -13.07 3.49 -0.18
N LYS A 70 -12.29 3.94 -1.17
CA LYS A 70 -12.82 4.54 -2.40
C LYS A 70 -13.75 3.59 -3.15
N ARG A 71 -13.37 2.31 -3.24
CA ARG A 71 -14.19 1.28 -3.87
C ARG A 71 -15.50 1.06 -3.12
N ILE A 72 -15.48 1.00 -1.78
CA ILE A 72 -16.68 0.88 -0.95
C ILE A 72 -17.62 2.05 -1.23
N PHE A 73 -17.16 3.30 -1.11
CA PHE A 73 -18.00 4.48 -1.37
C PHE A 73 -18.57 4.50 -2.79
N SER A 74 -17.73 4.16 -3.79
CA SER A 74 -18.18 4.11 -5.18
C SER A 74 -19.25 3.06 -5.42
N LYS A 75 -19.17 1.89 -4.76
CA LYS A 75 -20.12 0.80 -4.95
C LYS A 75 -21.37 0.93 -4.08
N SER A 76 -21.28 1.55 -2.91
CA SER A 76 -22.43 1.80 -2.04
C SER A 76 -23.23 3.05 -2.41
N GLY A 77 -22.73 3.88 -3.34
CA GLY A 77 -23.35 5.17 -3.68
C GLY A 77 -23.21 6.22 -2.59
N MET A 78 -22.45 5.93 -1.52
CA MET A 78 -22.24 6.85 -0.42
C MET A 78 -21.32 8.00 -0.83
N LYS A 79 -21.75 9.22 -0.58
CA LYS A 79 -20.92 10.42 -0.74
C LYS A 79 -20.29 10.78 0.62
N PRO A 80 -18.96 10.87 0.72
CA PRO A 80 -18.31 11.26 1.97
C PRO A 80 -18.74 12.65 2.42
N ASN A 81 -19.22 12.78 3.65
CA ASN A 81 -19.49 14.08 4.27
C ASN A 81 -18.23 14.56 5.00
N ARG A 82 -17.51 15.53 4.42
CA ARG A 82 -16.24 16.01 4.95
C ARG A 82 -16.36 16.56 6.38
N THR A 83 -17.37 17.39 6.65
CA THR A 83 -17.54 18.03 7.96
C THR A 83 -17.82 17.00 9.05
N PHE A 84 -18.73 16.07 8.77
CA PHE A 84 -19.07 15.01 9.71
C PHE A 84 -17.90 14.05 9.94
N ASN A 85 -17.22 13.62 8.87
CA ASN A 85 -16.07 12.73 8.97
C ASN A 85 -14.91 13.37 9.74
N ALA A 86 -14.66 14.67 9.55
CA ALA A 86 -13.63 15.39 10.30
C ALA A 86 -13.92 15.41 11.81
N LYS A 87 -15.20 15.62 12.18
CA LYS A 87 -15.65 15.54 13.57
C LYS A 87 -15.39 14.14 14.16
N LEU A 88 -15.83 13.09 13.46
CA LEU A 88 -15.64 11.70 13.91
C LEU A 88 -14.16 11.32 14.07
N ILE A 89 -13.31 11.74 13.13
CA ILE A 89 -11.86 11.49 13.23
C ILE A 89 -11.27 12.18 14.45
N LYS A 90 -11.67 13.43 14.73
CA LYS A 90 -11.21 14.16 15.92
C LYS A 90 -11.66 13.49 17.21
N GLU A 91 -12.91 13.04 17.29
CA GLU A 91 -13.44 12.29 18.43
C GLU A 91 -12.68 10.98 18.64
N LEU A 92 -12.44 10.20 17.57
CA LEU A 92 -11.69 8.95 17.64
C LEU A 92 -10.28 9.16 18.21
N PHE A 93 -9.53 10.12 17.68
CA PHE A 93 -8.18 10.40 18.19
C PHE A 93 -8.18 11.01 19.59
N GLY A 94 -9.22 11.78 19.96
CA GLY A 94 -9.41 12.25 21.32
C GLY A 94 -9.57 11.09 22.31
N ILE A 95 -10.44 10.12 21.99
CA ILE A 95 -10.65 8.92 22.81
C ILE A 95 -9.35 8.11 22.96
N VAL A 96 -8.58 7.95 21.87
CA VAL A 96 -7.29 7.24 21.92
C VAL A 96 -6.29 7.95 22.82
N ALA A 97 -6.27 9.28 22.82
CA ALA A 97 -5.38 10.07 23.67
C ALA A 97 -5.78 10.03 25.16
N GLU A 98 -7.07 9.93 25.46
CA GLU A 98 -7.57 9.77 26.84
C GLU A 98 -7.33 8.35 27.38
N ALA A 99 -7.26 7.36 26.51
CA ALA A 99 -7.02 5.95 26.87
C ALA A 99 -5.54 5.58 27.02
N ALA A 100 -4.62 6.49 26.71
CA ALA A 100 -3.16 6.31 26.75
C ALA A 100 -2.54 7.00 27.97
#